data_AF-A0A2E6H0F7-F1
#
_entry.id   AF-A0A2E6H0F7-F1
#
_cell.length_a   1.000
_cell.length_b   1.000
_cell.length_c   1.000
_cell.angle_alpha   90.00
_cell.angle_beta   90.00
_cell.angle_gamma   90.00
#
_symmetry.space_group_name_H-M   'P 1'
#
loop_
_entity.id
_entity.type
_entity.pdbx_description
1 polymer ?
#
loop_
_entity_poly.entity_id
_entity_poly.type
_entity_poly.pdbx_seq_one_letter_code
_entity_poly.pdbx_strand_id
1 'polypeptide(L)'
;MEKEKRNPFINKIFGKQFLINPNFQYKFMFSLTMAAVLSMSVLYAAQSYFFQYFLNRAQTAELPPNHVFFHLLKEQQMIMGQIFFVSTIVIGAILFFWGLFYSHRIAGPLYRIDRDLREAASNGQSLMSLKTRDSDFFQEIPEAINLYCHSHDGWGFVRKNNEEEEDKVAS
;
A
#
# COMPACT_ATOMS: atom_id res chain seq x y z
N MET A 1 -8.22 -2.55 -39.65
CA MET A 1 -7.66 -1.80 -38.50
C MET A 1 -6.94 -2.78 -37.61
N GLU A 2 -5.63 -2.71 -37.65
CA GLU A 2 -4.69 -3.61 -36.99
C GLU A 2 -4.78 -3.43 -35.47
N LYS A 3 -5.07 -4.50 -34.72
CA LYS A 3 -5.02 -4.48 -33.25
C LYS A 3 -3.56 -4.34 -32.85
N GLU A 4 -3.15 -3.11 -32.55
CA GLU A 4 -1.85 -2.77 -31.99
C GLU A 4 -1.53 -3.74 -30.83
N LYS A 5 -0.53 -4.60 -31.02
CA LYS A 5 -0.08 -5.58 -30.03
C LYS A 5 0.44 -4.80 -28.81
N ARG A 6 -0.42 -4.61 -27.80
CA ARG A 6 -0.04 -4.01 -26.51
C ARG A 6 1.21 -4.71 -25.96
N ASN A 7 2.19 -3.91 -25.58
CA ASN A 7 3.49 -4.35 -25.07
C ASN A 7 3.33 -5.40 -23.94
N PRO A 8 4.00 -6.56 -24.01
CA PRO A 8 3.87 -7.64 -23.03
C PRO A 8 4.23 -7.22 -21.59
N PHE A 9 5.09 -6.20 -21.41
CA PHE A 9 5.36 -5.61 -20.09
C PHE A 9 4.11 -4.95 -19.49
N ILE A 10 3.35 -4.23 -20.32
CA ILE A 10 2.11 -3.56 -19.91
C ILE A 10 1.05 -4.61 -19.56
N ASN A 11 0.92 -5.69 -20.35
CA ASN A 11 -0.02 -6.76 -20.03
C ASN A 11 0.35 -7.55 -18.76
N LYS A 12 1.64 -7.67 -18.43
CA LYS A 12 2.11 -8.31 -17.19
C LYS A 12 1.80 -7.46 -15.94
N ILE A 13 1.77 -6.14 -16.09
CA ILE A 13 1.48 -5.17 -15.02
C ILE A 13 -0.04 -4.92 -14.89
N PHE A 14 -0.77 -4.82 -16.01
CA PHE A 14 -2.20 -4.45 -16.07
C PHE A 14 -3.16 -5.63 -16.26
N GLY A 15 -2.68 -6.84 -16.57
CA GLY A 15 -3.51 -8.02 -16.79
C GLY A 15 -4.01 -8.73 -15.53
N LYS A 16 -3.50 -8.35 -14.35
CA LYS A 16 -4.00 -8.80 -13.04
C LYS A 16 -4.68 -7.62 -12.37
N GLN A 17 -5.90 -7.79 -11.85
CA GLN A 17 -6.55 -6.77 -11.02
C GLN A 17 -5.61 -6.40 -9.86
N PHE A 18 -5.00 -5.22 -9.96
CA PHE A 18 -4.01 -4.75 -9.00
C PHE A 18 -4.67 -4.35 -7.67
N LEU A 19 -5.94 -3.96 -7.75
CA LEU A 19 -6.82 -3.73 -6.62
C LEU A 19 -7.57 -5.02 -6.29
N ILE A 20 -7.01 -5.82 -5.37
CA ILE A 20 -7.62 -7.06 -4.88
C ILE A 20 -8.51 -6.75 -3.68
N ASN A 21 -8.03 -5.89 -2.77
CA ASN A 21 -8.78 -5.40 -1.62
C ASN A 21 -8.76 -3.86 -1.64
N PRO A 22 -9.63 -3.21 -2.44
CA PRO A 22 -9.59 -1.76 -2.61
C PRO A 22 -9.78 -1.01 -1.29
N ASN A 23 -10.58 -1.54 -0.37
CA ASN A 23 -10.81 -0.93 0.94
C ASN A 23 -9.51 -0.81 1.75
N PHE A 24 -8.69 -1.86 1.79
CA PHE A 24 -7.38 -1.82 2.43
C PHE A 24 -6.38 -0.97 1.64
N GLN A 25 -6.29 -1.17 0.33
CA GLN A 25 -5.27 -0.54 -0.50
C GLN A 25 -5.42 0.98 -0.56
N TYR A 26 -6.65 1.51 -0.72
CA TYR A 26 -6.87 2.96 -0.68
C TYR A 26 -6.55 3.57 0.68
N LYS A 27 -6.93 2.89 1.78
CA LYS A 27 -6.58 3.35 3.13
C LYS A 27 -5.07 3.40 3.34
N PHE A 28 -4.34 2.38 2.86
CA PHE A 28 -2.89 2.31 2.95
C PHE A 28 -2.19 3.38 2.10
N MET A 29 -2.61 3.55 0.85
CA MET A 29 -2.04 4.56 -0.05
C MET A 29 -2.31 5.98 0.47
N PHE A 30 -3.54 6.23 0.93
CA PHE A 30 -3.94 7.52 1.48
C PHE A 30 -3.20 7.83 2.78
N SER A 31 -3.09 6.87 3.71
CA SER A 31 -2.37 7.10 4.97
C SER A 31 -0.89 7.44 4.75
N LEU A 32 -0.23 6.72 3.84
CA LEU A 32 1.17 6.95 3.49
C LEU A 32 1.37 8.33 2.83
N THR A 33 0.51 8.67 1.87
CA THR A 33 0.59 9.96 1.16
C THR A 33 0.26 11.12 2.10
N MET A 34 -0.75 10.96 2.93
CA MET A 34 -1.15 11.97 3.93
C MET A 34 -0.04 12.21 4.94
N ALA A 35 0.61 11.16 5.45
CA ALA A 35 1.73 11.30 6.37
C ALA A 35 2.89 12.12 5.74
N ALA A 36 3.18 11.90 4.46
CA ALA A 36 4.20 12.66 3.73
C ALA A 36 3.81 14.13 3.54
N VAL A 37 2.56 14.42 3.17
CA VAL A 37 2.06 15.80 3.02
C VAL A 37 2.07 16.53 4.36
N LEU A 38 1.69 15.87 5.46
CA LEU A 38 1.75 16.44 6.80
C LEU A 38 3.19 16.72 7.22
N SER A 39 4.11 15.78 6.96
CA SER A 39 5.54 15.98 7.23
C SER A 39 6.11 17.18 6.46
N MET A 40 5.80 17.29 5.16
CA MET A 40 6.23 18.43 4.34
C MET A 40 5.60 19.75 4.80
N SER A 41 4.34 19.72 5.25
CA SER A 41 3.66 20.89 5.81
C SER A 41 4.36 21.39 7.07
N VAL A 42 4.77 20.48 7.96
CA VAL A 42 5.54 20.83 9.17
C VAL A 42 6.89 21.47 8.80
N LEU A 43 7.61 20.88 7.83
CA LEU A 43 8.89 21.44 7.38
C LEU A 43 8.72 22.83 6.73
N TYR A 44 7.67 23.03 5.93
CA TYR A 44 7.37 24.32 5.33
C TYR A 44 7.00 25.38 6.39
N ALA A 45 6.22 25.00 7.41
CA ALA A 45 5.89 25.88 8.52
C ALA A 45 7.15 26.28 9.32
N ALA A 46 8.03 25.33 9.62
CA ALA A 46 9.30 25.59 10.29
C ALA A 46 10.21 26.51 9.46
N GLN A 47 10.27 26.31 8.15
CA GLN A 47 11.00 27.19 7.23
C GLN A 47 10.40 28.59 7.22
N SER A 48 9.07 28.73 7.14
CA SER A 48 8.40 30.03 7.17
C SER A 48 8.67 30.78 8.47
N TYR A 49 8.63 30.07 9.61
CA TYR A 49 8.99 30.62 10.91
C TYR A 49 10.44 31.09 10.96
N PHE A 50 11.38 30.31 10.41
CA PHE A 50 12.79 30.69 10.30
C PHE A 50 12.95 32.00 9.52
N PHE A 51 12.30 32.16 8.36
CA PHE A 51 12.36 33.41 7.60
C PHE A 51 11.79 34.61 8.37
N GLN A 52 10.68 34.43 9.09
CA GLN A 52 10.12 35.49 9.94
C GLN A 52 11.08 35.89 11.06
N TYR A 53 11.77 34.93 11.68
CA TYR A 53 12.78 35.21 12.70
C TYR A 53 13.90 36.11 12.14
N PHE A 54 14.42 35.82 10.95
CA PHE A 54 15.46 36.64 10.32
C PHE A 54 14.98 38.02 9.90
N LEU A 55 13.74 38.15 9.42
CA LEU A 55 13.12 39.44 9.12
C LEU A 55 13.05 40.32 10.38
N ASN A 56 12.58 39.76 11.50
CA ASN A 56 12.50 40.48 12.77
C ASN A 56 13.90 40.91 13.25
N ARG A 57 14.91 40.03 13.12
CA ARG A 57 16.29 40.37 13.49
C ARG A 57 16.88 41.50 12.65
N ALA A 58 16.59 41.52 11.35
CA ALA A 58 17.03 42.60 10.47
C ALA A 58 16.38 43.95 10.82
N GLN A 59 15.10 43.94 11.20
CA GLN A 59 14.40 45.15 11.67
C GLN A 59 14.97 45.65 12.99
N THR A 60 15.27 44.76 13.95
CA THR A 60 15.90 45.15 15.23
C THR A 60 17.33 45.67 15.06
N ALA A 61 18.00 45.32 13.96
CA ALA A 61 19.31 45.85 13.60
C ALA A 61 19.22 47.17 12.81
N GLU A 62 18.02 47.75 12.70
CA GLU A 62 17.74 49.01 12.01
C GLU A 62 18.23 49.04 10.54
N LEU A 63 18.24 47.87 9.89
CA LEU A 63 18.60 47.80 8.48
C LEU A 63 17.59 48.60 7.64
N PRO A 64 18.05 49.42 6.69
CA PRO A 64 17.15 50.21 5.87
C PRO A 64 16.22 49.28 5.07
N PRO A 65 14.94 49.64 4.85
CA PRO A 65 13.98 48.77 4.15
C PRO A 65 14.40 48.36 2.73
N ASN A 66 15.24 49.17 2.07
CA ASN A 66 15.78 48.89 0.74
C ASN A 66 17.14 48.15 0.78
N HIS A 67 17.53 47.59 1.93
CA HIS A 67 18.78 46.85 2.08
C HIS A 67 18.72 45.53 1.29
N VAL A 68 19.83 45.18 0.63
CA VAL A 68 19.98 43.97 -0.21
C VAL A 68 19.57 42.69 0.53
N PHE A 69 19.78 42.65 1.85
CA PHE A 69 19.36 41.53 2.71
C PHE A 69 17.87 41.18 2.55
N PHE A 70 16.96 42.15 2.58
CA PHE A 70 15.53 41.88 2.49
C PHE A 70 15.14 41.32 1.12
N HIS A 71 15.77 41.80 0.05
CA HIS A 71 15.56 41.29 -1.30
C HIS A 71 16.00 39.82 -1.40
N LEU A 72 17.25 39.53 -1.01
CA LEU A 72 17.79 38.17 -1.04
C LEU A 72 16.99 37.21 -0.16
N LEU A 73 16.59 37.65 1.04
CA LEU A 73 15.85 36.82 1.97
C LEU A 73 14.45 36.47 1.41
N LYS A 74 13.76 37.43 0.79
CA LYS A 74 12.45 37.21 0.15
C LYS A 74 12.58 36.33 -1.08
N GLU A 75 13.59 36.56 -1.92
CA GLU A 75 13.87 35.75 -3.09
C GLU A 75 14.16 34.29 -2.70
N GLN A 76 15.01 34.09 -1.68
CA GLN A 76 15.29 32.77 -1.13
C GLN A 76 14.03 32.10 -0.56
N GLN A 77 13.20 32.84 0.18
CA GLN A 77 11.94 32.30 0.71
C GLN A 77 11.02 31.82 -0.42
N MET A 78 10.89 32.59 -1.51
CA MET A 78 10.09 32.23 -2.67
C MET A 78 10.63 30.99 -3.39
N ILE A 79 11.94 30.94 -3.68
CA ILE A 79 12.59 29.80 -4.35
C ILE A 79 12.44 28.54 -3.49
N MET A 80 12.73 28.63 -2.19
CA MET A 80 12.56 27.49 -1.29
C MET A 80 11.10 27.04 -1.22
N GLY A 81 10.14 27.96 -1.17
CA GLY A 81 8.71 27.63 -1.18
C GLY A 81 8.30 26.86 -2.45
N GLN A 82 8.79 27.28 -3.62
CA GLN A 82 8.56 26.57 -4.89
C GLN A 82 9.19 25.17 -4.86
N ILE A 83 10.42 25.03 -4.36
CA ILE A 83 11.10 23.73 -4.23
C ILE A 83 10.31 22.80 -3.31
N PHE A 84 9.83 23.30 -2.16
CA PHE A 84 9.03 22.52 -1.21
C PHE A 84 7.71 22.06 -1.83
N PHE A 85 7.02 22.94 -2.55
CA PHE A 85 5.77 22.60 -3.24
C PHE A 85 5.97 21.49 -4.29
N VAL A 86 6.96 21.67 -5.18
CA VAL A 86 7.30 20.66 -6.20
C VAL A 86 7.73 19.34 -5.55
N SER A 87 8.58 19.40 -4.53
CA SER A 87 9.04 18.21 -3.80
C SER A 87 7.89 17.45 -3.15
N THR A 88 6.91 18.17 -2.57
CA THR A 88 5.73 17.56 -1.95
C THR A 88 4.90 16.79 -2.99
N ILE A 89 4.68 17.37 -4.17
CA ILE A 89 3.95 16.70 -5.26
C ILE A 89 4.71 15.47 -5.74
N VAL A 90 6.01 15.60 -5.99
CA VAL A 90 6.84 14.50 -6.52
C VAL A 90 6.92 13.36 -5.52
N ILE A 91 7.24 13.64 -4.26
CA ILE A 91 7.33 12.63 -3.20
C ILE A 91 5.95 12.01 -2.93
N GLY A 92 4.89 12.82 -2.91
CA GLY A 92 3.52 12.33 -2.76
C GLY A 92 3.12 11.36 -3.87
N ALA A 93 3.42 11.69 -5.12
CA ALA A 93 3.18 10.80 -6.26
C ALA A 93 3.98 9.50 -6.14
N ILE A 94 5.28 9.59 -5.82
CA ILE A 94 6.13 8.41 -5.63
C ILE A 94 5.55 7.50 -4.55
N LEU A 95 5.21 8.04 -3.38
CA LEU A 95 4.66 7.27 -2.27
C LEU A 95 3.28 6.69 -2.59
N PHE A 96 2.45 7.40 -3.34
CA PHE A 96 1.16 6.89 -3.79
C PHE A 96 1.32 5.65 -4.68
N PHE A 97 2.16 5.72 -5.71
CA PHE A 97 2.42 4.58 -6.60
C PHE A 97 3.15 3.43 -5.89
N TRP A 98 4.10 3.77 -5.02
CA TRP A 98 4.79 2.78 -4.20
C TRP A 98 3.83 2.08 -3.24
N GLY A 99 2.94 2.83 -2.61
CA GLY A 99 1.89 2.31 -1.73
C GLY A 99 0.92 1.38 -2.47
N LEU A 100 0.60 1.66 -3.74
CA LEU A 100 -0.18 0.75 -4.58
C LEU A 100 0.56 -0.58 -4.80
N PHE A 101 1.84 -0.52 -5.16
CA PHE A 101 2.67 -1.71 -5.38
C PHE A 101 2.82 -2.55 -4.10
N TYR A 102 3.15 -1.91 -2.98
CA TYR A 102 3.35 -2.58 -1.70
C TYR A 102 2.05 -3.17 -1.15
N SER A 103 0.96 -2.41 -1.19
CA SER A 103 -0.33 -2.89 -0.70
C SER A 103 -0.87 -4.06 -1.52
N HIS A 104 -0.55 -4.16 -2.82
CA HIS A 104 -0.88 -5.33 -3.63
C HIS A 104 -0.15 -6.61 -3.16
N ARG A 105 1.14 -6.50 -2.85
CA ARG A 105 1.96 -7.62 -2.31
C ARG A 105 1.52 -8.09 -0.93
N ILE A 106 0.72 -7.28 -0.23
CA ILE A 106 0.11 -7.60 1.07
C ILE A 106 -1.32 -8.16 0.87
N ALA A 107 -2.17 -7.43 0.16
CA ALA A 107 -3.58 -7.78 0.01
C ALA A 107 -3.79 -9.05 -0.81
N GLY A 108 -2.96 -9.28 -1.83
CA GLY A 108 -3.07 -10.44 -2.72
C GLY A 108 -2.96 -11.80 -2.01
N PRO A 109 -1.86 -12.09 -1.30
CA PRO A 109 -1.72 -13.36 -0.58
C PRO A 109 -2.80 -13.53 0.49
N LEU A 110 -3.12 -12.49 1.26
CA LEU A 110 -4.13 -12.54 2.32
C LEU A 110 -5.54 -12.81 1.78
N TYR A 111 -5.91 -12.19 0.66
CA TYR A 111 -7.19 -12.45 0.01
C TYR A 111 -7.30 -13.90 -0.46
N ARG A 112 -6.23 -14.45 -1.05
CA ARG A 112 -6.22 -15.86 -1.46
C ARG A 112 -6.34 -16.78 -0.25
N ILE A 113 -5.60 -16.52 0.83
CA ILE A 113 -5.65 -17.32 2.05
C ILE A 113 -7.05 -17.30 2.67
N ASP A 114 -7.68 -16.12 2.82
CA ASP A 114 -9.05 -16.01 3.37
C ASP A 114 -10.06 -16.78 2.50
N ARG A 115 -9.95 -16.66 1.17
CA ARG A 115 -10.80 -17.41 0.23
C ARG A 115 -10.61 -18.93 0.40
N ASP A 116 -9.38 -19.41 0.35
CA ASP A 116 -9.07 -20.85 0.38
C ASP A 116 -9.49 -21.45 1.74
N LEU A 117 -9.30 -20.72 2.85
CA LEU A 117 -9.78 -21.13 4.18
C LEU A 117 -11.31 -21.22 4.26
N ARG A 118 -12.03 -20.23 3.71
CA ARG A 118 -13.50 -20.22 3.70
C ARG A 118 -14.07 -21.33 2.84
N GLU A 119 -13.48 -21.59 1.68
CA GLU A 119 -13.91 -22.64 0.76
C GLU A 119 -13.73 -24.04 1.38
N ALA A 120 -12.59 -24.29 2.02
CA ALA A 120 -12.36 -25.54 2.74
C ALA A 120 -13.37 -25.73 3.88
N ALA A 121 -13.62 -24.67 4.65
CA ALA A 121 -14.60 -24.70 5.74
C ALA A 121 -16.04 -24.92 5.23
N SER A 122 -16.44 -24.31 4.11
CA SER A 122 -17.79 -24.49 3.57
C SER A 122 -18.01 -25.85 2.92
N ASN A 123 -16.97 -26.40 2.27
CA ASN A 123 -17.05 -27.67 1.56
C ASN A 123 -16.75 -28.88 2.46
N GLY A 124 -16.32 -28.64 3.71
CA GLY A 124 -15.88 -29.69 4.62
C GLY A 124 -14.69 -30.48 4.06
N GLN A 125 -13.81 -29.80 3.31
CA GLN A 125 -12.63 -30.38 2.69
C GLN A 125 -11.40 -30.03 3.53
N SER A 126 -10.43 -30.94 3.60
CA SER A 126 -9.11 -30.60 4.15
C SER A 126 -8.44 -29.55 3.26
N LEU A 127 -7.76 -28.59 3.90
CA LEU A 127 -6.97 -27.60 3.18
C LEU A 127 -5.80 -28.29 2.47
N MET A 128 -5.72 -28.14 1.15
CA MET A 128 -4.47 -28.41 0.45
C MET A 128 -3.44 -27.32 0.83
N SER A 129 -2.15 -27.68 0.84
CA SER A 129 -1.05 -26.77 1.18
C SER A 129 -1.19 -25.40 0.49
N LEU A 130 -1.36 -24.35 1.31
CA LEU A 130 -1.38 -22.96 0.89
C LEU A 130 -0.01 -22.55 0.38
N LYS A 131 0.02 -21.85 -0.76
CA LYS A 131 1.26 -21.28 -1.30
C LYS A 131 1.07 -19.83 -1.69
N THR A 132 2.04 -18.99 -1.32
CA THR A 132 2.18 -17.60 -1.76
C THR A 132 3.23 -17.46 -2.84
N ARG A 133 3.25 -16.31 -3.53
CA ARG A 133 4.34 -16.03 -4.47
C ARG A 133 5.56 -15.66 -3.64
N ASP A 134 6.77 -16.04 -4.04
CA ASP A 134 8.01 -15.69 -3.33
C ASP A 134 8.18 -14.18 -3.09
N SER A 135 7.58 -13.37 -3.97
CA SER A 135 7.55 -11.92 -3.84
C SER A 135 6.49 -11.39 -2.88
N ASP A 136 5.64 -12.18 -2.26
CA ASP A 136 4.59 -11.67 -1.36
C ASP A 136 5.19 -11.31 0.01
N PHE A 137 4.55 -10.39 0.75
CA PHE A 137 5.16 -9.84 1.98
C PHE A 137 5.17 -10.83 3.16
N PHE A 138 4.14 -11.68 3.26
CA PHE A 138 3.91 -12.58 4.39
C PHE A 138 4.02 -14.05 3.95
N GLN A 139 5.24 -14.59 3.86
CA GLN A 139 5.47 -15.99 3.49
C GLN A 139 5.24 -16.96 4.66
N GLU A 140 5.46 -16.47 5.87
CA GLU A 140 5.35 -17.22 7.12
C GLU A 140 3.91 -17.63 7.44
N ILE A 141 2.91 -16.91 6.94
CA ILE A 141 1.49 -17.16 7.20
C ILE A 141 1.02 -18.48 6.56
N PRO A 142 1.15 -18.70 5.24
CA PRO A 142 0.78 -19.98 4.65
C PRO A 142 1.63 -21.13 5.18
N GLU A 143 2.91 -20.91 5.52
CA GLU A 143 3.76 -21.93 6.16
C GLU A 143 3.21 -22.36 7.52
N ALA A 144 2.84 -21.41 8.39
CA ALA A 144 2.27 -21.70 9.69
C ALA A 144 0.91 -22.42 9.58
N ILE A 145 0.06 -22.00 8.63
CA ILE A 145 -1.23 -22.68 8.39
C ILE A 145 -1.01 -24.11 7.91
N ASN A 146 -0.09 -24.32 6.95
CA ASN A 146 0.23 -25.67 6.47
C ASN A 146 0.76 -26.56 7.59
N LEU A 147 1.63 -26.04 8.47
CA LEU A 147 2.14 -26.77 9.62
C LEU A 147 1.00 -27.16 10.59
N TYR A 148 0.07 -26.25 10.85
CA TYR A 148 -1.10 -26.53 11.67
C TYR A 148 -1.98 -27.61 11.03
N CYS A 149 -2.30 -27.48 9.74
CA CYS A 149 -3.09 -28.48 9.02
C CYS A 149 -2.40 -29.85 9.03
N HIS A 150 -1.11 -29.94 8.70
CA HIS A 150 -0.39 -31.21 8.70
C HIS A 150 -0.21 -31.86 10.08
N SER A 151 -0.12 -31.07 11.15
CA SER A 151 -0.12 -31.62 12.51
C SER A 151 -1.50 -32.13 12.96
N HIS A 152 -2.58 -31.67 12.32
CA HIS A 152 -3.97 -32.01 12.65
C HIS A 152 -4.70 -32.75 11.52
N ASP A 153 -4.01 -33.18 10.46
CA ASP A 153 -4.55 -34.01 9.37
C ASP A 153 -5.00 -35.42 9.87
N GLY A 154 -4.79 -35.72 11.16
CA GLY A 154 -5.43 -36.83 11.89
C GLY A 154 -6.80 -36.52 12.50
N TRP A 155 -7.27 -35.26 12.48
CA TRP A 155 -8.55 -34.80 13.04
C TRP A 155 -9.40 -34.07 11.97
N GLY A 156 -10.13 -34.85 11.17
CA GLY A 156 -11.58 -34.63 11.04
C GLY A 156 -12.14 -33.56 10.08
N PHE A 157 -11.59 -33.35 8.88
CA PHE A 157 -12.34 -32.70 7.78
C PHE A 157 -12.40 -33.55 6.49
N VAL A 158 -12.60 -34.86 6.64
CA VAL A 158 -13.11 -35.81 5.63
C VAL A 158 -13.83 -36.91 6.43
N ARG A 159 -15.16 -37.03 6.45
CA ARG A 159 -16.02 -37.55 5.39
C ARG A 159 -17.43 -36.98 5.56
N LYS A 160 -17.95 -36.26 4.56
CA LYS A 160 -19.38 -36.37 4.27
C LYS A 160 -19.51 -37.59 3.37
N ASN A 161 -19.65 -38.78 3.99
CA ASN A 161 -20.01 -39.97 3.25
C ASN A 161 -21.41 -39.73 2.68
N ASN A 162 -21.51 -39.69 1.36
CA ASN A 162 -22.78 -39.82 0.63
C ASN A 162 -23.28 -41.28 0.74
N GLU A 163 -23.47 -41.80 1.95
CA GLU A 163 -24.01 -43.14 2.21
C GLU A 163 -25.51 -43.12 2.55
N GLU A 164 -26.20 -41.97 2.43
CA GLU A 164 -27.65 -41.88 2.74
C GLU A 164 -28.58 -41.97 1.50
N GLU A 165 -28.07 -42.22 0.30
CA GLU A 165 -28.91 -42.37 -0.91
C GLU A 165 -29.01 -43.80 -1.49
N GLU A 166 -28.20 -44.76 -1.06
CA GLU A 166 -28.32 -46.15 -1.56
C GLU A 166 -29.33 -47.01 -0.79
N ASP A 167 -29.70 -46.66 0.45
CA ASP A 167 -30.67 -47.44 1.25
C ASP A 167 -32.15 -47.04 1.06
N LYS A 168 -32.46 -46.06 0.19
CA LYS A 168 -33.84 -45.70 -0.16
C LYS A 168 -34.30 -46.22 -1.53
N VAL A 169 -33.44 -46.93 -2.25
CA VAL A 169 -33.79 -47.58 -3.53
C VAL A 169 -33.93 -49.10 -3.38
N ALA A 170 -33.59 -49.66 -2.20
CA ALA A 170 -33.63 -51.09 -1.92
C ALA A 170 -34.67 -51.53 -0.85
N SER A 171 -35.67 -50.69 -0.53
CA SER A 171 -36.78 -51.04 0.38
C SER A 171 -38.14 -50.87 -0.26
#